data_AF-A0A4Y9QGS9-F1
#
_entry.id   AF-A0A4Y9QGS9-F1
#
_cell.length_a   1.000
_cell.length_b   1.000
_cell.length_c   1.000
_cell.angle_alpha   90.00
_cell.angle_beta   90.00
_cell.angle_gamma   90.00
#
_symmetry.space_group_name_H-M   'P 1'
#
loop_
_entity.id
_entity.type
_entity.pdbx_description
1 polymer ?
#
loop_
_entity_poly.entity_id
_entity_poly.type
_entity_poly.pdbx_seq_one_letter_code
_entity_poly.pdbx_strand_id
1 'polypeptide(L)'
;MPSRGVPAYGSAMDLSGGVAVRLAALCLDESGRLAGRMLCGDAVRGGLLLDLALAQRVESTDDSIVVDPTPTGFPPADRLLAAIAVEPERSLDGWLGERRLKLRDVADGAALAGRWELRAGPLGLGRRYADLRQDETRRDVDRQASAPEPGWSQADACVTAVAAAGGLLDREGWHPERPGEEVVAATGSVAWLCTAVVDHLLLAFERYTRQAGALGQVGPF
;
A
#
# COMPACT_ATOMS: atom_id res chain seq x y z
N MET A 1 -50.14 -0.55 8.92
CA MET A 1 -49.07 -1.21 8.16
C MET A 1 -47.84 -0.33 8.22
N PRO A 2 -46.77 -0.72 8.93
CA PRO A 2 -45.55 0.07 8.94
C PRO A 2 -44.79 -0.17 7.63
N SER A 3 -44.45 0.93 6.95
CA SER A 3 -43.59 0.97 5.79
C SER A 3 -42.23 0.35 6.13
N ARG A 4 -41.88 -0.75 5.45
CA ARG A 4 -40.50 -1.26 5.44
C ARG A 4 -39.62 -0.18 4.82
N GLY A 5 -38.81 0.47 5.65
CA GLY A 5 -37.72 1.33 5.19
C GLY A 5 -36.79 0.51 4.30
N VAL A 6 -36.53 1.02 3.10
CA VAL A 6 -35.51 0.50 2.20
C VAL A 6 -34.15 0.60 2.93
N PRO A 7 -33.34 -0.47 3.00
CA PRO A 7 -32.05 -0.41 3.65
C PRO A 7 -31.16 0.59 2.89
N ALA A 8 -30.51 1.50 3.63
CA ALA A 8 -29.55 2.42 3.07
C ALA A 8 -28.40 1.62 2.45
N TYR A 9 -28.27 1.68 1.12
CA TYR A 9 -27.13 1.12 0.40
C TYR A 9 -25.85 1.87 0.80
N GLY A 10 -24.88 1.12 1.32
CA GLY A 10 -23.45 1.45 1.33
C GLY A 10 -23.03 2.63 2.22
N SER A 11 -22.55 2.33 3.43
CA SER A 11 -21.58 3.23 4.06
C SER A 11 -20.39 3.35 3.11
N ALA A 12 -20.17 4.53 2.54
CA ALA A 12 -18.98 4.80 1.74
C ALA A 12 -17.75 4.45 2.57
N MET A 13 -16.95 3.53 2.06
CA MET A 13 -15.71 3.11 2.70
C MET A 13 -14.69 4.24 2.59
N ASP A 14 -14.20 4.72 3.74
CA ASP A 14 -13.15 5.74 3.74
C ASP A 14 -11.77 5.09 3.58
N LEU A 15 -11.30 5.01 2.34
CA LEU A 15 -9.95 4.55 2.01
C LEU A 15 -8.88 5.64 2.17
N SER A 16 -9.27 6.89 2.47
CA SER A 16 -8.30 7.98 2.61
C SER A 16 -7.42 7.82 3.87
N GLY A 17 -7.87 7.07 4.87
CA GLY A 17 -7.08 6.66 6.04
C GLY A 17 -6.54 5.23 5.98
N GLY A 18 -6.67 4.55 4.83
CA GLY A 18 -6.34 3.14 4.66
C GLY A 18 -4.83 2.82 4.67
N VAL A 19 -4.54 1.53 4.59
CA VAL A 19 -3.19 0.96 4.51
C VAL A 19 -2.39 1.60 3.39
N ALA A 20 -2.97 1.76 2.19
CA ALA A 20 -2.26 2.34 1.05
C ALA A 20 -1.77 3.77 1.29
N VAL A 21 -2.61 4.62 1.88
CA VAL A 21 -2.28 6.03 2.15
C VAL A 21 -1.24 6.13 3.26
N ARG A 22 -1.34 5.30 4.29
CA ARG A 22 -0.36 5.24 5.38
C ARG A 22 1.01 4.79 4.87
N LEU A 23 1.07 3.74 4.04
CA LEU A 23 2.31 3.32 3.37
C LEU A 23 2.87 4.41 2.46
N ALA A 24 2.02 5.12 1.71
CA ALA A 24 2.44 6.25 0.90
C ALA A 24 3.06 7.38 1.76
N ALA A 25 2.55 7.62 2.97
CA ALA A 25 3.09 8.61 3.90
C ALA A 25 4.51 8.25 4.35
N LEU A 26 4.79 6.96 4.58
CA LEU A 26 6.14 6.46 4.89
C LEU A 26 7.14 6.69 3.74
N CYS A 27 6.64 6.86 2.52
CA CYS A 27 7.45 7.15 1.34
C CYS A 27 7.76 8.65 1.17
N LEU A 28 7.29 9.53 2.07
CA LEU A 28 7.60 10.96 2.04
C LEU A 28 8.95 11.24 2.69
N ASP A 29 9.78 12.04 2.02
CA ASP A 29 10.93 12.70 2.64
C ASP A 29 10.47 13.90 3.51
N GLU A 30 11.40 14.45 4.29
CA GLU A 30 11.14 15.58 5.19
C GLU A 30 10.64 16.84 4.45
N SER A 31 10.93 16.96 3.16
CA SER A 31 10.47 18.08 2.33
C SER A 31 9.09 17.84 1.71
N GLY A 32 8.51 16.65 1.91
CA GLY A 32 7.24 16.23 1.32
C GLY A 32 7.36 15.69 -0.10
N ARG A 33 8.53 15.23 -0.55
CA ARG A 33 8.67 14.52 -1.84
C ARG A 33 8.42 13.05 -1.64
N LEU A 34 7.77 12.45 -2.62
CA LEU A 34 7.69 11.00 -2.74
C LEU A 34 9.05 10.43 -3.12
N ALA A 35 9.49 9.41 -2.38
CA ALA A 35 10.70 8.68 -2.68
C ALA A 35 10.63 8.05 -4.09
N GLY A 36 11.73 8.18 -4.85
CA GLY A 36 11.86 7.59 -6.20
C GLY A 36 12.19 6.09 -6.18
N ARG A 37 11.79 5.36 -5.14
CA ARG A 37 12.14 3.94 -4.95
C ARG A 37 11.12 3.05 -5.62
N MET A 38 11.60 1.95 -6.21
CA MET A 38 10.76 1.00 -6.93
C MET A 38 9.75 0.32 -5.99
N LEU A 39 10.20 -0.14 -4.82
CA LEU A 39 9.35 -0.88 -3.87
C LEU A 39 8.21 -0.04 -3.30
N CYS A 40 8.34 1.28 -3.21
CA CYS A 40 7.26 2.14 -2.75
C CYS A 40 6.01 2.03 -3.65
N GLY A 41 6.21 1.86 -4.96
CA GLY A 41 5.11 1.64 -5.90
C GLY A 41 4.40 0.32 -5.67
N ASP A 42 5.15 -0.75 -5.40
CA ASP A 42 4.62 -2.10 -5.13
C ASP A 42 3.90 -2.13 -3.78
N ALA A 43 4.49 -1.52 -2.74
CA ALA A 43 3.95 -1.46 -1.40
C ALA A 43 2.57 -0.79 -1.34
N VAL A 44 2.39 0.36 -2.00
CA VAL A 44 1.08 1.03 -2.00
C VAL A 44 0.03 0.27 -2.80
N ARG A 45 0.42 -0.50 -3.81
CA ARG A 45 -0.53 -1.34 -4.57
C ARG A 45 -0.96 -2.55 -3.77
N GLY A 46 -0.02 -3.18 -3.05
CA GLY A 46 -0.34 -4.17 -2.02
C GLY A 46 -1.25 -3.59 -0.93
N GLY A 47 -0.97 -2.36 -0.47
CA GLY A 47 -1.81 -1.62 0.45
C GLY A 47 -3.25 -1.42 -0.06
N LEU A 48 -3.43 -1.07 -1.33
CA LEU A 48 -4.76 -0.91 -1.92
C LEU A 48 -5.54 -2.23 -1.96
N LEU A 49 -4.86 -3.33 -2.30
CA LEU A 49 -5.50 -4.65 -2.28
C LEU A 49 -5.88 -5.07 -0.85
N LEU A 50 -5.04 -4.77 0.14
CA LEU A 50 -5.34 -5.01 1.55
C LEU A 50 -6.51 -4.16 2.04
N ASP A 51 -6.55 -2.88 1.66
CA ASP A 51 -7.68 -1.99 1.94
C ASP A 51 -9.01 -2.57 1.40
N LEU A 52 -9.00 -3.04 0.15
CA LEU A 52 -10.16 -3.71 -0.46
C LEU A 52 -10.51 -5.03 0.23
N ALA A 53 -9.52 -5.82 0.66
CA ALA A 53 -9.73 -7.09 1.34
C ALA A 53 -10.27 -6.90 2.77
N LEU A 54 -9.78 -5.91 3.52
CA LEU A 54 -10.28 -5.53 4.85
C LEU A 54 -11.74 -5.07 4.77
N ALA A 55 -12.10 -4.49 3.63
CA ALA A 55 -13.46 -4.14 3.27
C ALA A 55 -14.31 -5.31 2.72
N GLN A 56 -13.79 -6.53 2.73
CA GLN A 56 -14.46 -7.73 2.21
C GLN A 56 -14.82 -7.63 0.72
N ARG A 57 -14.01 -6.91 -0.06
CA ARG A 57 -14.18 -6.79 -1.52
C ARG A 57 -13.23 -7.65 -2.32
N VAL A 58 -12.30 -8.36 -1.68
CA VAL A 58 -11.34 -9.25 -2.35
C VAL A 58 -11.49 -10.64 -1.76
N GLU A 59 -11.64 -11.63 -2.64
CA GLU A 59 -11.63 -13.05 -2.30
C GLU A 59 -10.50 -13.76 -3.04
N SER A 60 -9.89 -14.74 -2.38
CA SER A 60 -8.87 -15.60 -3.01
C SER A 60 -9.55 -16.65 -3.89
N THR A 61 -8.96 -16.91 -5.05
CA THR A 61 -9.21 -18.13 -5.82
C THR A 61 -7.93 -18.98 -5.87
N ASP A 62 -7.94 -20.10 -6.58
CA ASP A 62 -6.80 -21.02 -6.65
C ASP A 62 -5.54 -20.35 -7.23
N ASP A 63 -5.69 -19.48 -8.24
CA ASP A 63 -4.56 -18.86 -8.96
C ASP A 63 -4.66 -17.32 -9.11
N SER A 64 -5.74 -16.69 -8.62
CA SER A 64 -6.01 -15.25 -8.79
C SER A 64 -6.81 -14.66 -7.61
N ILE A 65 -7.33 -13.46 -7.79
CA ILE A 65 -8.26 -12.79 -6.88
C ILE A 65 -9.55 -12.45 -7.62
N VAL A 66 -10.67 -12.57 -6.93
CA VAL A 66 -11.96 -12.02 -7.38
C VAL A 66 -12.23 -10.76 -6.57
N VAL A 67 -12.70 -9.72 -7.25
CA VAL A 67 -12.91 -8.41 -6.64
C VAL A 67 -14.30 -7.89 -6.94
N ASP A 68 -14.98 -7.37 -5.91
CA ASP A 68 -16.23 -6.61 -6.08
C ASP A 68 -15.92 -5.31 -6.85
N PRO A 69 -16.42 -5.13 -8.09
CA PRO A 69 -16.08 -3.99 -8.93
C PRO A 69 -16.81 -2.70 -8.52
N THR A 70 -17.65 -2.74 -7.48
CA THR A 70 -18.38 -1.56 -6.99
C THR A 70 -17.38 -0.43 -6.67
N PRO A 71 -17.55 0.79 -7.22
CA PRO A 71 -16.68 1.90 -6.89
C PRO A 71 -16.58 2.16 -5.39
N THR A 72 -15.39 2.54 -4.94
CA THR A 72 -15.06 2.92 -3.56
C THR A 72 -15.21 4.41 -3.32
N GLY A 73 -15.11 5.22 -4.39
CA GLY A 73 -15.02 6.68 -4.29
C GLY A 73 -13.60 7.19 -4.04
N PHE A 74 -12.62 6.29 -3.91
CA PHE A 74 -11.20 6.62 -3.84
C PHE A 74 -10.54 6.33 -5.20
N PRO A 75 -10.20 7.37 -6.00
CA PRO A 75 -9.81 7.19 -7.41
C PRO A 75 -8.68 6.17 -7.68
N PRO A 76 -7.63 6.05 -6.84
CA PRO A 76 -6.60 5.03 -7.02
C PRO A 76 -7.13 3.60 -6.89
N ALA A 77 -8.01 3.34 -5.92
CA ALA A 77 -8.65 2.04 -5.75
C ALA A 77 -9.61 1.76 -6.91
N ASP A 78 -10.41 2.74 -7.31
CA ASP A 78 -11.36 2.59 -8.43
C ASP A 78 -10.65 2.29 -9.76
N ARG A 79 -9.47 2.88 -9.97
CA ARG A 79 -8.64 2.56 -11.14
C ARG A 79 -8.09 1.14 -11.08
N LEU A 80 -7.70 0.66 -9.90
CA LEU A 80 -7.25 -0.72 -9.71
C LEU A 80 -8.40 -1.70 -9.99
N LEU A 81 -9.58 -1.44 -9.43
CA LEU A 81 -10.80 -2.23 -9.67
C LEU A 81 -11.15 -2.29 -11.16
N ALA A 82 -11.13 -1.14 -11.84
CA ALA A 82 -11.38 -1.08 -13.27
C ALA A 82 -10.34 -1.87 -14.09
N ALA A 83 -9.07 -1.85 -13.69
CA ALA A 83 -8.04 -2.64 -14.35
C ALA A 83 -8.25 -4.15 -14.14
N ILE A 84 -8.56 -4.56 -12.91
CA ILE A 84 -8.84 -5.98 -12.57
C ILE A 84 -10.05 -6.48 -13.35
N ALA A 85 -11.10 -5.68 -13.48
CA ALA A 85 -12.28 -6.04 -14.26
C ALA A 85 -11.98 -6.28 -15.76
N VAL A 86 -10.93 -5.66 -16.30
CA VAL A 86 -10.50 -5.85 -17.70
C VAL A 86 -9.61 -7.08 -17.87
N GLU A 87 -8.81 -7.44 -16.87
CA GLU A 87 -7.84 -8.54 -16.92
C GLU A 87 -8.02 -9.53 -15.73
N PRO A 88 -9.21 -10.14 -15.50
CA PRO A 88 -9.51 -10.87 -14.26
C PRO A 88 -8.62 -12.12 -14.04
N GLU A 89 -8.10 -12.71 -15.11
CA GLU A 89 -7.22 -13.88 -15.07
C GLU A 89 -5.76 -13.53 -14.72
N ARG A 90 -5.44 -12.24 -14.56
CA ARG A 90 -4.08 -11.81 -14.23
C ARG A 90 -3.76 -12.16 -12.78
N SER A 91 -2.61 -12.81 -12.58
CA SER A 91 -2.14 -13.22 -11.26
C SER A 91 -1.94 -12.04 -10.30
N LEU A 92 -2.01 -12.34 -9.00
CA LEU A 92 -1.78 -11.37 -7.93
C LEU A 92 -0.41 -10.68 -8.06
N ASP A 93 0.67 -11.43 -8.30
CA ASP A 93 2.00 -10.88 -8.58
C ASP A 93 2.01 -9.94 -9.79
N GLY A 94 1.20 -10.26 -10.80
CA GLY A 94 1.00 -9.40 -11.96
C GLY A 94 0.40 -8.06 -11.58
N TRP A 95 -0.58 -8.03 -10.66
CA TRP A 95 -1.18 -6.80 -10.13
C TRP A 95 -0.21 -6.04 -9.20
N LEU A 96 0.55 -6.76 -8.38
CA LEU A 96 1.62 -6.23 -7.54
C LEU A 96 2.85 -5.77 -8.32
N GLY A 97 2.96 -6.09 -9.62
CA GLY A 97 3.94 -5.55 -10.57
C GLY A 97 3.43 -4.47 -11.55
N GLU A 98 2.12 -4.20 -11.60
CA GLU A 98 1.48 -3.18 -12.45
C GLU A 98 2.06 -1.75 -12.28
N ARG A 99 2.56 -1.17 -13.37
CA ARG A 99 3.24 0.15 -13.36
C ARG A 99 2.33 1.33 -13.74
N ARG A 100 1.12 1.05 -14.23
CA ARG A 100 0.12 2.09 -14.57
C ARG A 100 -0.43 2.78 -13.33
N LEU A 101 -0.47 2.09 -12.20
CA LEU A 101 -0.83 2.66 -10.90
C LEU A 101 0.45 2.95 -10.11
N LYS A 102 0.69 4.22 -9.80
CA LYS A 102 1.94 4.69 -9.19
C LYS A 102 1.69 5.20 -7.78
N LEU A 103 2.75 5.28 -6.98
CA LEU A 103 2.75 5.97 -5.69
C LEU A 103 2.12 7.37 -5.74
N ARG A 104 2.37 8.12 -6.82
CA ARG A 104 1.79 9.45 -7.01
C ARG A 104 0.27 9.43 -7.10
N ASP A 105 -0.32 8.38 -7.68
CA ASP A 105 -1.77 8.30 -7.80
C ASP A 105 -2.41 8.19 -6.41
N VAL A 106 -1.83 7.39 -5.51
CA VAL A 106 -2.29 7.28 -4.12
C VAL A 106 -2.12 8.61 -3.38
N ALA A 107 -0.98 9.28 -3.55
CA ALA A 107 -0.73 10.59 -2.95
C ALA A 107 -1.71 11.67 -3.43
N ASP A 108 -1.98 11.73 -4.74
CA ASP A 108 -2.96 12.65 -5.33
C ASP A 108 -4.38 12.30 -4.84
N GLY A 109 -4.71 11.01 -4.71
CA GLY A 109 -5.97 10.55 -4.10
C GLY A 109 -6.13 10.99 -2.65
N ALA A 110 -5.09 10.84 -1.83
CA ALA A 110 -5.09 11.29 -0.44
C ALA A 110 -5.25 12.81 -0.31
N ALA A 111 -4.65 13.58 -1.23
CA ALA A 111 -4.83 15.02 -1.29
C ALA A 111 -6.26 15.43 -1.70
N LEU A 112 -6.84 14.76 -2.70
CA LEU A 112 -8.22 14.98 -3.13
C LEU A 112 -9.23 14.65 -2.02
N ALA A 113 -8.96 13.63 -1.22
CA ALA A 113 -9.78 13.26 -0.06
C ALA A 113 -9.56 14.18 1.16
N GLY A 114 -8.65 15.15 1.08
CA GLY A 114 -8.34 16.06 2.19
C GLY A 114 -7.54 15.43 3.34
N ARG A 115 -7.03 14.20 3.17
CA ARG A 115 -6.12 13.56 4.13
C ARG A 115 -4.74 14.19 4.09
N TRP A 116 -4.31 14.63 2.91
CA TRP A 116 -3.03 15.32 2.65
C TRP A 116 -3.27 16.72 2.08
N GLU A 117 -2.27 17.58 2.21
CA GLU A 117 -2.22 18.87 1.54
C GLU A 117 -1.21 18.83 0.38
N LEU A 118 -1.61 19.30 -0.80
CA LEU A 118 -0.70 19.49 -1.93
C LEU A 118 -0.07 20.88 -1.86
N ARG A 119 1.26 20.94 -1.82
CA ARG A 119 2.06 22.17 -1.79
C ARG A 119 2.90 22.32 -3.05
N ALA A 120 3.10 23.55 -3.48
CA ALA A 120 4.08 23.86 -4.52
C ALA A 120 5.49 23.69 -3.96
N GLY A 121 6.41 23.12 -4.75
CA GLY A 121 7.82 23.07 -4.38
C GLY A 121 8.46 24.47 -4.38
N PRO A 122 9.69 24.59 -3.83
CA PRO A 122 10.46 25.83 -3.91
C PRO A 122 10.54 26.34 -5.36
N LEU A 123 10.33 27.64 -5.55
CA LEU A 123 10.30 28.30 -6.87
C LEU A 123 9.20 27.76 -7.82
N GLY A 124 8.16 27.11 -7.30
CA GLY A 124 7.09 26.51 -8.10
C GLY A 124 7.47 25.20 -8.80
N LEU A 125 8.63 24.63 -8.48
CA LEU A 125 9.14 23.43 -9.14
C LEU A 125 8.70 22.14 -8.43
N GLY A 126 7.80 21.42 -9.10
CA GLY A 126 7.34 20.10 -8.67
C GLY A 126 6.31 20.15 -7.54
N ARG A 127 5.74 18.97 -7.24
CA ARG A 127 4.75 18.79 -6.19
C ARG A 127 5.42 18.39 -4.87
N ARG A 128 4.84 18.85 -3.76
CA ARG A 128 5.13 18.40 -2.40
C ARG A 128 3.83 18.04 -1.72
N TYR A 129 3.87 17.07 -0.83
CA TYR A 129 2.72 16.64 -0.05
C TYR A 129 3.02 16.83 1.43
N ALA A 130 2.03 17.30 2.17
CA ALA A 130 2.07 17.29 3.62
C ALA A 130 1.00 16.34 4.14
N ASP A 131 1.47 15.32 4.87
CA ASP A 131 0.58 14.46 5.63
C ASP A 131 -0.08 15.27 6.76
N LEU A 132 -1.41 15.28 6.86
CA LEU A 132 -2.12 16.03 7.90
C LEU A 132 -2.33 15.24 9.20
N ARG A 133 -1.93 13.96 9.26
CA ARG A 133 -1.92 13.16 10.49
C ARG A 133 -0.52 12.60 10.75
N GLN A 134 0.47 13.48 10.77
CA GLN A 134 1.89 13.10 10.96
C GLN A 134 2.12 12.29 12.23
N ASP A 135 1.32 12.50 13.28
CA ASP A 135 1.39 11.70 14.51
C ASP A 135 1.06 10.22 14.27
N GLU A 136 0.14 9.91 13.35
CA GLU A 136 -0.16 8.55 12.90
C GLU A 136 1.02 7.97 12.12
N THR A 137 1.54 8.71 11.14
CA THR A 137 2.71 8.27 10.38
C THR A 137 3.94 8.06 11.27
N ARG A 138 4.17 8.90 12.26
CA ARG A 138 5.28 8.72 13.22
C ARG A 138 5.11 7.44 14.03
N ARG A 139 3.89 7.18 14.53
CA ARG A 139 3.59 5.91 15.20
C ARG A 139 3.83 4.72 14.28
N ASP A 140 3.47 4.83 13.00
CA ASP A 140 3.72 3.76 12.02
C ASP A 140 5.21 3.49 11.81
N VAL A 141 6.04 4.54 11.80
CA VAL A 141 7.51 4.42 11.73
C VAL A 141 8.08 3.78 13.00
N ASP A 142 7.57 4.16 14.17
CA ASP A 142 8.10 3.72 15.47
C ASP A 142 7.75 2.26 15.81
N ARG A 143 6.88 1.60 15.03
CA ARG A 143 6.46 0.21 15.28
C ARG A 143 7.56 -0.79 14.98
N GLN A 144 7.61 -1.83 15.79
CA GLN A 144 8.50 -2.97 15.59
C GLN A 144 7.82 -4.04 14.73
N ALA A 145 8.51 -4.51 13.69
CA ALA A 145 7.99 -5.55 12.81
C ALA A 145 8.16 -6.97 13.37
N SER A 146 8.80 -7.14 14.53
CA SER A 146 9.06 -8.44 15.16
C SER A 146 7.83 -9.02 15.87
N ALA A 147 7.00 -8.17 16.48
CA ALA A 147 5.80 -8.58 17.21
C ALA A 147 4.74 -7.46 17.22
N PRO A 148 3.44 -7.80 17.23
CA PRO A 148 2.37 -6.82 17.33
C PRO A 148 2.28 -6.24 18.75
N GLU A 149 1.83 -4.99 18.87
CA GLU A 149 1.57 -4.37 20.18
C GLU A 149 0.09 -4.51 20.60
N PRO A 150 -0.20 -4.48 21.91
CA PRO A 150 -1.58 -4.47 22.39
C PRO A 150 -2.41 -3.34 21.80
N GLY A 151 -3.58 -3.67 21.25
CA GLY A 151 -4.53 -2.70 20.71
C GLY A 151 -4.33 -2.34 19.23
N TRP A 152 -3.40 -3.00 18.52
CA TRP A 152 -3.33 -2.87 17.07
C TRP A 152 -4.62 -3.32 16.39
N SER A 153 -5.06 -2.54 15.40
CA SER A 153 -6.06 -2.96 14.43
C SER A 153 -5.43 -3.88 13.36
N GLN A 154 -6.26 -4.57 12.58
CA GLN A 154 -5.76 -5.33 11.42
C GLN A 154 -5.03 -4.41 10.42
N ALA A 155 -5.51 -3.17 10.24
CA ALA A 155 -4.86 -2.20 9.36
C ALA A 155 -3.47 -1.79 9.89
N ASP A 156 -3.30 -1.65 11.21
CA ASP A 156 -1.99 -1.38 11.81
C ASP A 156 -1.01 -2.52 11.52
N ALA A 157 -1.44 -3.76 11.69
CA ALA A 157 -0.64 -4.94 11.36
C ALA A 157 -0.29 -4.99 9.87
N CYS A 158 -1.23 -4.68 8.97
CA CYS A 158 -0.99 -4.62 7.53
C CYS A 158 0.05 -3.55 7.17
N VAL A 159 -0.08 -2.34 7.73
CA VAL A 159 0.89 -1.26 7.49
C VAL A 159 2.28 -1.69 7.97
N THR A 160 2.40 -2.21 9.19
CA THR A 160 3.70 -2.65 9.72
C THR A 160 4.32 -3.77 8.89
N ALA A 161 3.55 -4.80 8.53
CA ALA A 161 4.04 -5.94 7.76
C ALA A 161 4.58 -5.52 6.38
N VAL A 162 3.79 -4.71 5.66
CA VAL A 162 4.15 -4.24 4.32
C VAL A 162 5.26 -3.19 4.39
N ALA A 163 5.28 -2.34 5.43
CA ALA A 163 6.35 -1.37 5.64
C ALA A 163 7.69 -2.06 5.90
N ALA A 164 7.72 -3.11 6.72
CA ALA A 164 8.92 -3.91 6.95
C ALA A 164 9.43 -4.55 5.65
N ALA A 165 8.56 -5.25 4.92
CA ALA A 165 8.91 -5.91 3.67
C ALA A 165 9.25 -4.92 2.53
N GLY A 166 8.79 -3.67 2.63
CA GLY A 166 9.15 -2.59 1.71
C GLY A 166 10.42 -1.84 2.10
N GLY A 167 11.02 -2.13 3.26
CA GLY A 167 12.14 -1.37 3.83
C GLY A 167 11.76 0.05 4.23
N LEU A 168 10.49 0.32 4.51
CA LEU A 168 9.97 1.65 4.82
C LEU A 168 10.14 2.03 6.29
N LEU A 169 10.43 1.06 7.17
CA LEU A 169 10.72 1.29 8.59
C LEU A 169 12.18 1.73 8.80
N ASP A 170 13.11 1.27 7.95
CA ASP A 170 14.50 1.72 7.93
C ASP A 170 14.67 2.93 7.02
N ARG A 171 14.57 4.14 7.58
CA ARG A 171 14.63 5.39 6.80
C ARG A 171 16.01 5.70 6.23
N GLU A 172 17.07 5.08 6.75
CA GLU A 172 18.45 5.34 6.34
C GLU A 172 18.92 4.32 5.29
N GLY A 173 18.76 3.03 5.57
CA GLY A 173 19.22 1.94 4.71
C GLY A 173 18.17 1.44 3.72
N TRP A 174 16.88 1.70 3.99
CA TRP A 174 15.76 1.18 3.21
C TRP A 174 15.80 -0.33 3.02
N HIS A 175 16.26 -1.07 4.04
CA HIS A 175 16.45 -2.50 3.95
C HIS A 175 15.14 -3.25 4.20
N PRO A 176 14.64 -4.01 3.21
CA PRO A 176 13.49 -4.88 3.43
C PRO A 176 13.78 -5.97 4.44
N GLU A 177 12.83 -6.17 5.34
CA GLU A 177 12.88 -7.22 6.36
C GLU A 177 11.58 -8.02 6.35
N ARG A 178 11.70 -9.33 6.64
CA ARG A 178 10.51 -10.17 6.79
C ARG A 178 9.86 -9.85 8.15
N PRO A 179 8.57 -9.47 8.17
CA PRO A 179 7.86 -9.25 9.44
C PRO A 179 7.72 -10.56 10.20
N GLY A 180 7.63 -10.46 11.53
CA GLY A 180 7.38 -11.59 12.42
C GLY A 180 6.05 -12.27 12.12
N GLU A 181 5.99 -13.59 12.31
CA GLU A 181 4.78 -14.38 12.03
C GLU A 181 3.55 -13.87 12.80
N GLU A 182 3.75 -13.39 14.03
CA GLU A 182 2.69 -12.81 14.85
C GLU A 182 2.13 -11.50 14.27
N VAL A 183 2.97 -10.68 13.63
CA VAL A 183 2.53 -9.45 12.95
C VAL A 183 1.66 -9.81 11.74
N VAL A 184 2.06 -10.81 10.95
CA VAL A 184 1.25 -11.29 9.83
C VAL A 184 -0.06 -11.90 10.32
N ALA A 185 -0.03 -12.72 11.39
CA ALA A 185 -1.22 -13.30 11.98
C ALA A 185 -2.20 -12.22 12.51
N ALA A 186 -1.69 -11.10 13.05
CA ALA A 186 -2.49 -9.98 13.52
C ALA A 186 -3.26 -9.25 12.40
N THR A 187 -2.92 -9.47 11.12
CA THR A 187 -3.74 -8.98 9.99
C THR A 187 -5.05 -9.74 9.82
N GLY A 188 -5.26 -10.84 10.55
CA GLY A 188 -6.55 -11.51 10.65
C GLY A 188 -7.03 -12.11 9.34
N SER A 189 -8.24 -11.74 8.90
CA SER A 189 -8.89 -12.34 7.72
C SER A 189 -8.15 -12.08 6.40
N VAL A 190 -7.23 -11.10 6.37
CA VAL A 190 -6.44 -10.76 5.19
C VAL A 190 -5.00 -11.26 5.26
N ALA A 191 -4.67 -12.15 6.21
CA ALA A 191 -3.31 -12.67 6.39
C ALA A 191 -2.74 -13.37 5.14
N TRP A 192 -3.58 -14.08 4.40
CA TRP A 192 -3.17 -14.73 3.15
C TRP A 192 -2.67 -13.70 2.11
N LEU A 193 -3.40 -12.60 1.95
CA LEU A 193 -3.05 -11.54 1.01
C LEU A 193 -1.86 -10.72 1.52
N CYS A 194 -1.82 -10.44 2.83
CA CYS A 194 -0.68 -9.75 3.43
C CYS A 194 0.61 -10.55 3.24
N THR A 195 0.55 -11.87 3.39
CA THR A 195 1.69 -12.77 3.14
C THR A 195 2.15 -12.68 1.69
N ALA A 196 1.22 -12.77 0.73
CA ALA A 196 1.55 -12.64 -0.68
C ALA A 196 2.18 -11.29 -1.03
N VAL A 197 1.68 -10.18 -0.47
CA VAL A 197 2.27 -8.85 -0.66
C VAL A 197 3.69 -8.78 -0.08
N VAL A 198 3.89 -9.29 1.13
CA VAL A 198 5.21 -9.34 1.80
C VAL A 198 6.20 -10.16 0.96
N ASP A 199 5.81 -11.35 0.52
CA ASP A 199 6.66 -12.22 -0.29
C ASP A 199 7.02 -11.58 -1.63
N HIS A 200 6.04 -10.95 -2.31
CA HIS A 200 6.28 -10.23 -3.55
C HIS A 200 7.33 -9.12 -3.36
N LEU A 201 7.22 -8.31 -2.30
CA LEU A 201 8.14 -7.20 -2.03
C LEU A 201 9.57 -7.69 -1.78
N LEU A 202 9.72 -8.73 -0.96
CA LEU A 202 11.03 -9.33 -0.66
C LEU A 202 11.65 -9.91 -1.94
N LEU A 203 10.88 -10.65 -2.74
CA LEU A 203 11.34 -11.20 -4.03
C LEU A 203 11.67 -10.10 -5.04
N ALA A 204 10.93 -8.99 -5.06
CA ALA A 204 11.20 -7.85 -5.93
C ALA A 204 12.52 -7.17 -5.53
N PHE A 205 12.79 -7.01 -4.23
CA PHE A 205 14.06 -6.50 -3.73
C PHE A 205 15.24 -7.40 -4.09
N GLU A 206 15.13 -8.72 -3.86
CA GLU A 206 16.18 -9.67 -4.23
C GLU A 206 16.48 -9.66 -5.73
N ARG A 207 15.45 -9.55 -6.57
CA ARG A 207 15.60 -9.42 -8.03
C ARG A 207 16.34 -8.14 -8.39
N TYR A 208 15.98 -7.01 -7.78
CA TYR A 208 16.63 -5.72 -8.00
C TYR A 208 18.11 -5.75 -7.60
N THR A 209 18.41 -6.25 -6.39
CA THR A 209 19.79 -6.31 -5.88
C THR A 209 20.67 -7.21 -6.75
N ARG A 210 20.15 -8.36 -7.22
CA ARG A 210 20.85 -9.22 -8.18
C ARG A 210 21.12 -8.52 -9.50
N GLN A 211 20.14 -7.81 -10.07
CA GLN A 211 20.31 -7.06 -11.32
C GLN A 211 21.32 -5.92 -11.18
N ALA A 212 21.26 -5.15 -10.09
CA ALA A 212 22.21 -4.08 -9.80
C ALA A 212 23.63 -4.62 -9.62
N GLY A 213 23.80 -5.74 -8.90
CA GLY A 213 25.10 -6.41 -8.74
C GLY A 213 25.67 -6.94 -10.06
N ALA A 214 24.82 -7.49 -10.94
CA ALA A 214 25.24 -7.96 -12.26
C ALA A 214 25.70 -6.82 -13.18
N LEU A 215 25.04 -5.66 -13.11
CA LEU A 215 25.46 -4.46 -13.85
C LEU A 215 26.76 -3.82 -13.28
N GLY A 216 27.01 -4.00 -11.97
CA GLY A 216 28.25 -3.57 -11.31
C GLY A 216 29.46 -4.50 -11.52
N GLN A 217 29.27 -5.72 -12.05
CA GLN A 217 30.33 -6.65 -12.43
C GLN A 217 30.79 -6.52 -13.89
N VAL A 218 30.21 -5.61 -14.68
CA VAL A 218 30.71 -5.31 -16.02
C VAL A 218 31.68 -4.12 -15.95
N GLY A 219 32.97 -4.41 -15.82
CA GLY A 219 34.04 -3.46 -16.20
C GLY A 219 35.42 -4.13 -16.23
N PRO A 220 36.37 -3.67 -17.09
CA PRO A 220 36.31 -2.55 -18.05
C PRO A 220 36.51 -2.97 -19.52
N PHE A 221 36.10 -2.10 -20.45
CA PHE A 221 36.86 -1.79 -21.65
C PHE A 221 37.32 -0.34 -21.53
#